data_AF-A0A7K1A3J2-F1
#
_entry.id   AF-A0A7K1A3J2-F1
#
_cell.length_a   1.000
_cell.length_b   1.000
_cell.length_c   1.000
_cell.angle_alpha   90.00
_cell.angle_beta   90.00
_cell.angle_gamma   90.00
#
_symmetry.space_group_name_H-M   'P 1'
#
loop_
_entity.id
_entity.type
_entity.pdbx_description
1 polymer ?
#
loop_
_entity_poly.entity_id
_entity_poly.type
_entity_poly.pdbx_seq_one_letter_code
_entity_poly.pdbx_strand_id
1 'polypeptide(L)' 'MGTDLFDTAPLDFTCPRCELPTSSRFYGPCDTCRETMRATLGTAAREVEAEAYEPKMNVVPNAVATKD' A
#
# COMPACT_ATOMS: atom_id res chain seq x y z
N MET A 1 5.05 -14.92 -23.00
CA MET A 1 6.33 -14.29 -22.61
C MET A 1 6.17 -12.79 -22.81
N GLY A 2 6.05 -12.02 -21.74
CA GLY A 2 5.78 -10.58 -21.82
C GLY A 2 5.55 -10.02 -20.43
N THR A 3 6.64 -9.73 -19.72
CA THR A 3 6.63 -9.15 -18.36
C THR A 3 7.01 -7.66 -18.34
N ASP A 4 7.11 -7.00 -19.50
CA ASP A 4 7.55 -5.60 -19.63
C ASP A 4 6.40 -4.62 -19.91
N LEU A 5 5.34 -4.64 -19.09
CA LEU A 5 4.28 -3.61 -19.16
C LEU A 5 4.61 -2.35 -18.35
N PHE A 6 5.62 -2.40 -17.49
CA PHE A 6 6.01 -1.28 -16.65
C PHE A 6 7.48 -0.99 -16.86
N ASP A 7 7.80 0.23 -17.29
CA ASP A 7 9.17 0.72 -17.26
C ASP A 7 9.62 0.77 -15.79
N THR A 8 10.57 -0.10 -15.46
CA THR A 8 11.15 -0.20 -14.11
C THR A 8 12.59 0.30 -14.08
N ALA A 9 13.02 1.02 -15.12
CA ALA A 9 14.30 1.70 -15.12
C ALA A 9 14.39 2.67 -13.92
N PRO A 10 15.58 2.83 -13.32
CA PRO A 10 15.77 3.81 -12.26
C PRO A 10 15.52 5.24 -12.75
N LEU A 11 14.82 6.01 -11.92
CA LEU A 11 14.57 7.44 -12.09
C LEU A 11 15.44 8.20 -11.10
N ASP A 12 16.02 9.32 -11.55
CA ASP A 12 16.75 10.24 -10.68
C ASP A 12 15.81 11.33 -10.16
N PHE A 13 15.73 11.50 -8.85
CA PHE A 13 14.86 12.48 -8.21
C PHE A 13 15.34 12.84 -6.79
N THR A 14 14.76 13.89 -6.20
CA THR A 14 15.03 14.27 -4.80
C THR A 14 14.10 13.51 -3.86
N CYS A 15 14.66 12.81 -2.88
CA CYS A 15 13.89 12.05 -1.89
C CYS A 15 12.93 12.98 -1.12
N PRO A 16 11.61 12.72 -1.09
CA PRO A 16 10.63 13.57 -0.41
C PRO A 16 10.70 13.52 1.13
N ARG A 17 11.57 12.68 1.71
CA ARG A 17 11.72 12.53 3.16
C ARG A 17 12.99 13.17 3.71
N CYS A 18 14.12 12.96 3.05
CA CYS A 18 15.42 13.48 3.50
C CYS A 18 16.02 14.53 2.57
N GLU A 19 15.34 14.87 1.48
CA GLU A 19 15.74 15.90 0.51
C GLU A 19 17.09 15.65 -0.19
N LEU A 20 17.62 14.42 -0.09
CA LEU A 20 18.83 14.03 -0.80
C LEU A 20 18.52 13.50 -2.20
N PRO A 21 19.42 13.71 -3.18
CA PRO A 21 19.28 13.12 -4.51
C PRO A 21 19.37 11.59 -4.41
N THR A 22 18.52 10.89 -5.15
CA THR A 22 18.46 9.42 -5.17
C THR A 22 18.09 8.92 -6.56
N SER A 23 18.51 7.69 -6.87
CA SER A 23 18.08 6.95 -8.05
C SER A 23 17.25 5.74 -7.61
N SER A 24 16.02 5.62 -8.08
CA SER A 24 15.16 4.48 -7.72
C SER A 24 14.09 4.20 -8.77
N ARG A 25 13.56 2.97 -8.79
CA ARG A 25 12.53 2.56 -9.76
C ARG A 25 11.21 3.32 -9.63
N PHE A 26 10.89 3.80 -8.43
CA PHE A 26 9.61 4.44 -8.14
C PHE A 26 9.84 5.66 -7.26
N TYR A 27 9.21 6.78 -7.61
CA TYR A 27 9.23 7.99 -6.79
C TYR A 27 8.75 7.70 -5.35
N GLY A 28 9.52 8.12 -4.36
CA GLY A 28 9.20 7.91 -2.94
C GLY A 28 10.41 8.01 -2.03
N PRO A 29 10.28 7.63 -0.73
CA PRO A 29 11.41 7.62 0.19
C PRO A 29 12.55 6.74 -0.33
N CYS A 30 13.78 7.24 -0.29
CA CYS A 30 14.97 6.47 -0.68
C CYS A 30 15.17 5.23 0.21
N ASP A 31 15.99 4.29 -0.23
CA ASP A 31 16.13 2.99 0.45
C ASP A 31 16.63 3.12 1.90
N THR A 32 17.56 4.04 2.17
CA THR A 32 18.03 4.32 3.53
C THR A 32 16.92 4.84 4.45
N CYS A 33 16.06 5.71 3.92
CA CYS A 33 14.87 6.19 4.62
C CYS A 33 13.90 5.04 4.90
N ARG A 34 13.67 4.15 3.93
CA ARG A 34 12.77 2.99 4.08
C ARG A 34 13.30 2.00 5.11
N GLU A 35 14.60 1.72 5.10
CA GLU A 35 15.26 0.87 6.09
C GLU A 35 15.12 1.45 7.50
N THR A 36 15.41 2.75 7.66
CA THR A 36 15.25 3.44 8.94
C THR A 36 13.81 3.37 9.44
N MET A 37 12.84 3.61 8.57
CA MET A 37 11.42 3.51 8.93
C MET A 37 11.01 2.09 9.31
N ARG A 38 11.46 1.07 8.58
CA ARG A 38 11.18 -0.33 8.95
C ARG A 38 11.80 -0.71 10.28
N ALA A 39 13.00 -0.21 10.58
CA ALA A 39 13.67 -0.49 11.84
C ALA A 39 13.01 0.21 13.05
N THR A 40 12.50 1.42 12.86
CA THR A 40 12.00 2.27 13.96
C THR A 40 10.48 2.25 14.12
N LEU A 41 9.74 2.06 13.04
CA LEU A 41 8.28 2.10 12.99
C LEU A 41 7.66 0.78 12.52
N GLY A 42 8.46 -0.13 11.98
CA GLY A 42 7.99 -1.44 11.56
C GLY A 42 7.67 -2.32 12.77
N THR A 43 6.61 -3.10 12.65
CA THR A 43 6.35 -4.22 13.57
C THR A 43 6.97 -5.49 13.01
N ALA A 44 7.34 -6.42 13.89
CA ALA A 44 7.74 -7.75 13.46
C ALA A 44 6.58 -8.43 12.71
N ALA A 45 6.91 -9.16 11.64
CA ALA A 45 5.95 -10.06 11.03
C ALA A 45 5.45 -11.02 12.10
N ARG A 46 4.13 -11.06 12.30
CA ARG A 46 3.49 -11.96 13.24
C ARG A 46 2.50 -12.82 12.49
N GLU A 47 2.35 -14.07 12.91
CA GLU A 47 1.24 -14.88 12.47
C GLU A 47 -0.06 -14.21 12.93
N VAL A 48 -0.93 -13.97 11.95
CA VAL A 48 -2.28 -13.50 12.19
C VAL A 48 -3.17 -14.66 11.80
N GLU A 49 -3.88 -15.22 12.78
CA GLU A 49 -4.92 -16.19 12.51
C GLU A 49 -5.95 -15.54 11.58
N ALA A 50 -6.13 -16.10 10.40
CA ALA A 50 -7.13 -15.64 9.45
C ALA A 50 -8.50 -16.09 9.96
N GLU A 51 -9.11 -15.31 10.85
CA GLU A 51 -10.50 -15.48 11.22
C GLU A 51 -11.36 -15.27 9.96
N ALA A 52 -12.39 -16.12 9.78
CA ALA A 52 -13.30 -15.96 8.66
C ALA A 52 -13.96 -14.58 8.74
N TYR A 53 -13.81 -13.76 7.70
CA TYR A 53 -14.50 -12.48 7.62
C TYR A 53 -16.01 -12.74 7.60
N GLU A 54 -16.69 -12.38 8.69
CA GLU A 54 -18.15 -12.36 8.75
C GLU A 54 -18.65 -10.98 8.30
N PRO A 55 -19.35 -10.88 7.15
CA PRO A 55 -19.92 -9.63 6.71
C PRO A 55 -20.96 -9.16 7.72
N LYS A 56 -20.66 -8.10 8.46
CA LYS A 56 -21.64 -7.49 9.36
C LYS A 56 -22.68 -6.75 8.51
N MET A 57 -23.88 -7.32 8.41
CA MET A 57 -25.03 -6.74 7.70
C MET A 57 -25.57 -5.53 8.47
N ASN A 58 -24.85 -4.40 8.44
CA ASN A 58 -25.25 -3.13 9.05
C ASN A 58 -26.16 -2.30 8.13
N VAL A 59 -26.72 -2.89 7.07
CA VAL A 59 -27.60 -2.21 6.12
C VAL A 59 -29.03 -2.67 6.32
N VAL A 60 -29.93 -1.72 6.50
CA VAL A 60 -31.38 -1.97 6.45
C VAL A 60 -31.79 -2.05 4.97
N PRO A 61 -32.51 -3.09 4.53
CA PRO A 61 -33.02 -3.16 3.16
C PRO A 61 -33.85 -1.92 2.85
N ASN A 62 -33.61 -1.31 1.69
CA ASN A 62 -34.39 -0.16 1.24
C ASN A 62 -35.87 -0.57 1.13
N ALA A 63 -36.77 0.21 1.73
CA ALA A 63 -38.20 -0.06 1.64
C ALA A 63 -38.64 0.10 0.17
N VAL A 64 -39.13 -0.99 -0.42
CA VAL A 64 -39.67 -0.97 -1.77
C VAL A 64 -41.04 -0.31 -1.71
N ALA A 65 -41.18 0.85 -2.36
CA ALA A 65 -42.47 1.49 -2.53
C ALA A 65 -43.29 0.71 -3.57
N THR A 66 -44.14 -0.22 -3.12
CA THR A 66 -45.15 -0.84 -3.98
C THR A 66 -46.30 0.15 -4.20
N LYS A 67 -46.76 0.28 -5.44
CA LYS A 67 -48.02 0.95 -5.77
C LYS A 67 -49.11 -0.11 -5.81
N ASP A 68 -50.10 0.00 -4.95
CA ASP A 68 -51.44 -0.52 -5.25
C ASP A 68 -52.09 0.31 -6.36
#